data_AF-G7V5P5-F1
#
_entry.id   AF-G7V5P5-F1
#
_cell.length_a   1.000
_cell.length_b   1.000
_cell.length_c   1.000
_cell.angle_alpha   90.00
_cell.angle_beta   90.00
_cell.angle_gamma   90.00
#
_symmetry.space_group_name_H-M   'P 1'
#
loop_
_entity.id
_entity.type
_entity.pdbx_description
1 polymer ?
#
loop_
_entity_poly.entity_id
_entity_poly.type
_entity_poly.pdbx_seq_one_letter_code
_entity_poly.pdbx_strand_id
1 'polypeptide(L)'
;MTIVKTKILAALFSTGLIAFLALVVMDTHLTDAKIEAFLENQQHNQTLSELGKYQKEERRRLCKGMYHIVTYTAKGTRSEARHGYVEIEGYMVPDIFVCLSYRDGAVVSLTRSNLWGDDGYWPSLEVVLPEKRGAPLTVKEKIKGWRISQDVPSNLPGDWVFVKWKNGSACVSAKKLKNFAETMDLPTITREGTERPLRKLLRD
;
A
#
# COMPACT_ATOMS: atom_id res chain seq x y z
N MET A 1 35.85 13.78 -28.74
CA MET A 1 35.81 14.46 -27.43
C MET A 1 34.35 14.87 -27.19
N THR A 2 33.64 14.46 -26.12
CA THR A 2 33.70 15.01 -24.74
C THR A 2 33.64 16.56 -24.74
N ILE A 3 32.82 17.31 -23.99
CA ILE A 3 31.95 17.11 -22.80
C ILE A 3 30.98 18.35 -22.74
N VAL A 4 29.74 18.36 -22.23
CA VAL A 4 28.78 17.32 -21.79
C VAL A 4 27.32 17.90 -21.80
N LYS A 5 26.34 17.16 -21.23
CA LYS A 5 24.94 17.53 -20.91
C LYS A 5 24.77 18.94 -20.28
N THR A 6 23.75 19.71 -20.73
CA THR A 6 22.71 20.32 -19.85
C THR A 6 21.57 20.98 -20.65
N LYS A 7 20.51 20.20 -20.95
CA LYS A 7 19.15 20.77 -20.98
C LYS A 7 18.74 20.95 -19.51
N ILE A 8 18.93 22.13 -18.94
CA ILE A 8 18.42 22.42 -17.60
C ILE A 8 16.91 22.66 -17.69
N LEU A 9 16.24 21.99 -16.75
CA LEU A 9 14.89 22.18 -16.21
C LEU A 9 14.16 23.43 -16.73
N ALA A 10 13.00 23.30 -17.36
CA ALA A 10 11.75 22.88 -16.72
C ALA A 10 11.30 23.82 -15.57
N ALA A 11 10.25 24.59 -15.91
CA ALA A 11 9.12 24.94 -15.05
C ALA A 11 9.29 25.98 -13.91
N LEU A 12 8.35 26.93 -13.94
CA LEU A 12 7.55 27.37 -12.79
C LEU A 12 8.31 27.82 -11.54
N PHE A 13 9.14 28.84 -11.67
CA PHE A 13 9.34 29.75 -10.54
C PHE A 13 8.14 30.70 -10.44
N SER A 14 7.36 30.51 -9.38
CA SER A 14 6.30 31.44 -9.01
C SER A 14 6.88 32.85 -8.82
N THR A 15 6.07 33.86 -9.13
CA THR A 15 6.47 35.28 -9.17
C THR A 15 7.05 35.84 -7.87
N GLY A 16 6.94 35.11 -6.76
CA GLY A 16 7.57 35.46 -5.47
C GLY A 16 9.10 35.27 -5.43
N LEU A 17 9.68 34.25 -6.09
CA LEU A 17 11.13 34.00 -5.94
C LEU A 17 11.99 34.99 -6.74
N ILE A 18 11.51 35.41 -7.91
CA ILE A 18 12.18 36.42 -8.75
C ILE A 18 12.21 37.78 -8.03
N ALA A 19 11.13 38.15 -7.33
CA ALA A 19 11.08 39.37 -6.52
C ALA A 19 12.08 39.35 -5.35
N PHE A 20 12.31 38.19 -4.73
CA PHE A 20 13.27 38.06 -3.64
C PHE A 20 14.73 38.13 -4.13
N LEU A 21 15.06 37.51 -5.27
CA LEU A 21 16.39 37.69 -5.90
C LEU A 21 16.64 39.16 -6.29
N ALA A 22 15.64 39.85 -6.84
CA ALA A 22 15.77 41.27 -7.18
C ALA A 22 16.07 42.14 -5.94
N LEU A 23 15.47 41.83 -4.78
CA LEU A 23 15.73 42.57 -3.53
C LEU A 23 17.12 42.29 -2.96
N VAL A 24 17.59 41.05 -3.01
CA VAL A 24 18.91 40.64 -2.47
C VAL A 24 20.07 41.19 -3.32
N VAL A 25 19.88 41.38 -4.62
CA VAL A 25 20.93 41.91 -5.53
C VAL A 25 21.17 43.42 -5.35
N MET A 26 20.25 44.17 -4.72
CA MET A 26 20.42 45.62 -4.55
C MET A 26 21.26 46.05 -3.35
N ASP A 27 21.70 45.14 -2.47
CA ASP A 27 22.46 45.52 -1.27
C ASP A 27 23.71 44.64 -1.01
N THR A 28 24.88 45.25 -1.24
CA THR A 28 26.25 44.78 -0.93
C THR A 28 26.83 43.55 -1.66
N HIS A 29 28.16 43.54 -1.73
CA HIS A 29 29.06 42.55 -2.34
C HIS A 29 28.75 41.06 -1.98
N LEU A 30 27.86 40.43 -2.74
CA LEU A 30 27.87 38.98 -2.94
C LEU A 30 28.85 38.62 -4.05
N THR A 31 29.95 38.00 -3.67
CA THR A 31 30.85 37.29 -4.58
C THR A 31 30.18 36.01 -5.08
N ASP A 32 30.52 35.54 -6.28
CA ASP A 32 29.94 34.33 -6.89
C ASP A 32 29.94 33.12 -5.94
N ALA A 33 31.02 32.94 -5.16
CA ALA A 33 31.13 31.89 -4.15
C ALA A 33 30.01 31.90 -3.07
N LYS A 34 29.44 33.06 -2.73
CA LYS A 34 28.30 33.17 -1.81
C LYS A 34 26.98 32.78 -2.48
N ILE A 35 26.86 33.03 -3.79
CA ILE A 35 25.68 32.65 -4.58
C ILE A 35 25.68 31.13 -4.76
N GLU A 36 26.81 30.53 -5.13
CA GLU A 36 26.97 29.08 -5.21
C GLU A 36 26.68 28.40 -3.86
N ALA A 37 27.27 28.88 -2.76
CA ALA A 37 27.00 28.34 -1.42
C ALA A 37 25.53 28.47 -0.98
N PHE A 38 24.80 29.49 -1.46
CA PHE A 38 23.36 29.62 -1.24
C PHE A 38 22.57 28.62 -2.09
N LEU A 39 22.92 28.45 -3.37
CA LEU A 39 22.28 27.49 -4.28
C LEU A 39 22.52 26.04 -3.83
N GLU A 40 23.73 25.69 -3.39
CA GLU A 40 24.05 24.40 -2.79
C GLU A 40 23.23 24.17 -1.51
N ASN A 41 23.07 25.17 -0.64
CA ASN A 41 22.19 25.06 0.53
C ASN A 41 20.72 24.88 0.15
N GLN A 42 20.22 25.57 -0.89
CA GLN A 42 18.84 25.38 -1.37
C GLN A 42 18.65 23.97 -1.96
N GLN A 43 19.59 23.46 -2.75
CA GLN A 43 19.56 22.09 -3.25
C GLN A 43 19.67 21.06 -2.11
N HIS A 44 20.53 21.28 -1.13
CA HIS A 44 20.64 20.41 0.04
C HIS A 44 19.34 20.39 0.85
N ASN A 45 18.72 21.55 1.09
CA ASN A 45 17.42 21.65 1.77
C ASN A 45 16.27 21.03 0.96
N GLN A 46 16.27 21.16 -0.37
CA GLN A 46 15.32 20.45 -1.24
C GLN A 46 15.53 18.93 -1.15
N THR A 47 16.78 18.46 -1.21
CA THR A 47 17.14 17.04 -1.08
C THR A 47 16.74 16.49 0.29
N LEU A 48 16.92 17.26 1.37
CA LEU A 48 16.43 16.91 2.71
C LEU A 48 14.90 16.92 2.80
N SER A 49 14.20 17.78 2.06
CA SER A 49 12.72 17.78 1.98
C SER A 49 12.18 16.57 1.20
N GLU A 50 12.95 16.02 0.27
CA GLU A 50 12.64 14.78 -0.46
C GLU A 50 13.03 13.53 0.34
N LEU A 51 14.18 13.55 1.03
CA LEU A 51 14.57 12.50 1.98
C LEU A 51 13.62 12.44 3.19
N GLY A 52 13.03 13.58 3.59
CA GLY A 52 11.94 13.65 4.57
C GLY A 52 10.64 12.98 4.11
N LYS A 53 10.51 12.60 2.84
CA LYS A 53 9.39 11.79 2.31
C LYS A 53 9.66 10.29 2.31
N TYR A 54 10.86 9.83 2.71
CA TYR A 54 11.08 8.42 3.05
C TYR A 54 10.39 8.08 4.37
N GLN A 55 9.08 7.89 4.27
CA GLN A 55 8.29 7.34 5.35
C GLN A 55 8.83 5.96 5.71
N LYS A 56 9.22 5.81 6.97
CA LYS A 56 9.67 4.55 7.53
C LYS A 56 8.54 3.50 7.41
N GLU A 57 8.68 2.59 6.44
CA GLU A 57 7.81 1.43 6.28
C GLU A 57 7.94 0.52 7.50
N GLU A 58 6.81 0.17 8.12
CA GLU A 58 6.79 -0.70 9.29
C GLU A 58 6.30 -2.10 8.88
N ARG A 59 7.26 -2.97 8.49
CA ARG A 59 7.00 -4.37 8.12
C ARG A 59 7.02 -5.29 9.35
N ARG A 60 5.85 -5.76 9.78
CA ARG A 60 5.64 -6.66 10.91
C ARG A 60 5.20 -8.05 10.43
N ARG A 61 5.85 -9.12 10.92
CA ARG A 61 5.36 -10.50 10.72
C ARG A 61 4.06 -10.73 11.49
N LEU A 62 3.04 -11.28 10.83
CA LEU A 62 1.79 -11.71 11.49
C LEU A 62 1.88 -13.18 11.88
N CYS A 63 2.14 -14.06 10.91
CA CYS A 63 2.41 -15.48 11.11
C CYS A 63 3.56 -15.94 10.20
N LYS A 64 3.87 -17.24 10.16
CA LYS A 64 4.89 -17.76 9.22
C LYS A 64 4.44 -17.44 7.79
N GLY A 65 5.28 -16.75 7.02
CA GLY A 65 4.99 -16.43 5.61
C GLY A 65 3.97 -15.30 5.40
N MET A 66 3.51 -14.59 6.44
CA MET A 66 2.59 -13.46 6.31
C MET A 66 3.15 -12.22 6.99
N TYR A 67 3.17 -11.11 6.27
CA TYR A 67 3.65 -9.82 6.77
C TYR A 67 2.61 -8.73 6.53
N HIS A 68 2.44 -7.87 7.53
CA HIS A 68 1.72 -6.61 7.46
C HIS A 68 2.75 -5.50 7.27
N ILE A 69 2.53 -4.61 6.30
CA ILE A 69 3.40 -3.49 5.98
C ILE A 69 2.56 -2.22 6.14
N VAL A 70 3.01 -1.29 6.98
CA VAL A 70 2.35 0.01 7.16
C VAL A 70 3.17 1.10 6.51
N THR A 71 2.55 1.82 5.58
CA THR A 71 3.02 3.14 5.12
C THR A 71 2.05 4.21 5.64
N TYR A 72 2.36 5.48 5.42
CA TYR A 72 1.66 6.60 6.05
C TYR A 72 1.26 7.66 5.01
N THR A 73 0.51 8.67 5.44
CA THR A 73 0.48 9.99 4.80
C THR A 73 0.53 11.02 5.92
N ALA A 74 1.34 12.08 5.77
CA ALA A 74 1.50 13.15 6.76
C ALA A 74 1.75 12.64 8.21
N LYS A 75 2.68 11.67 8.37
CA LYS A 75 3.06 11.06 9.66
C LYS A 75 3.44 12.12 10.70
N GLY A 76 2.93 11.97 11.92
CA GLY A 76 3.12 12.92 13.03
C GLY A 76 2.18 14.14 13.03
N THR A 77 1.21 14.23 12.10
CA THR A 77 0.28 15.37 12.02
C THR A 77 -1.17 14.97 12.36
N ARG A 78 -2.03 15.97 12.56
CA ARG A 78 -3.51 15.78 12.69
C ARG A 78 -4.18 15.16 11.46
N SER A 79 -3.45 15.04 10.35
CA SER A 79 -3.91 14.45 9.08
C SER A 79 -3.15 13.16 8.78
N GLU A 80 -2.61 12.47 9.79
CA GLU A 80 -1.94 11.19 9.61
C GLU A 80 -2.93 10.11 9.13
N ALA A 81 -2.71 9.60 7.92
CA ALA A 81 -3.30 8.34 7.48
C ALA A 81 -2.28 7.20 7.58
N ARG A 82 -2.76 5.97 7.77
CA ARG A 82 -1.96 4.74 7.85
C ARG A 82 -2.52 3.72 6.87
N HIS A 83 -1.67 3.28 5.96
CA HIS A 83 -2.04 2.42 4.84
C HIS A 83 -1.50 1.02 5.10
N GLY A 84 -2.40 0.09 5.43
CA GLY A 84 -2.09 -1.32 5.65
C GLY A 84 -1.99 -2.09 4.35
N TYR A 85 -0.89 -2.81 4.16
CA TYR A 85 -0.68 -3.75 3.06
C TYR A 85 -0.31 -5.12 3.63
N VAL A 86 -0.56 -6.18 2.86
CA VAL A 86 -0.20 -7.54 3.26
C VAL A 86 0.57 -8.24 2.15
N GLU A 87 1.60 -8.98 2.58
CA GLU A 87 2.44 -9.84 1.77
C GLU A 87 2.30 -11.28 2.29
N ILE A 88 2.03 -12.24 1.39
CA ILE A 88 1.91 -13.67 1.73
C ILE A 88 2.86 -14.46 0.84
N GLU A 89 3.79 -15.19 1.46
CA GLU A 89 4.84 -16.00 0.82
C GLU A 89 5.59 -15.23 -0.30
N GLY A 90 5.86 -13.93 -0.04
CA GLY A 90 6.53 -13.02 -0.98
C GLY A 90 5.62 -12.32 -2.01
N TYR A 91 4.31 -12.57 -2.00
CA TYR A 91 3.36 -11.98 -2.93
C TYR A 91 2.49 -10.91 -2.24
N MET A 92 2.45 -9.71 -2.81
CA MET A 92 1.55 -8.64 -2.35
C MET A 92 0.09 -9.00 -2.63
N VAL A 93 -0.77 -8.80 -1.63
CA VAL A 93 -2.21 -8.97 -1.74
C VAL A 93 -2.84 -7.73 -2.39
N PRO A 94 -3.66 -7.85 -3.45
CA PRO A 94 -4.39 -6.72 -4.03
C PRO A 94 -5.54 -6.26 -3.12
N ASP A 95 -5.91 -4.99 -3.19
CA ASP A 95 -7.00 -4.39 -2.38
C ASP A 95 -8.39 -4.77 -2.90
N ILE A 96 -8.76 -6.04 -2.76
CA ILE A 96 -9.95 -6.64 -3.39
C ILE A 96 -10.75 -7.48 -2.38
N PHE A 97 -10.08 -7.98 -1.34
CA PHE A 97 -10.68 -8.89 -0.36
C PHE A 97 -11.12 -8.11 0.88
N VAL A 98 -12.35 -8.33 1.33
CA VAL A 98 -12.87 -7.71 2.57
C VAL A 98 -12.24 -8.35 3.81
N CYS A 99 -11.86 -9.62 3.71
CA CYS A 99 -11.01 -10.30 4.68
C CYS A 99 -10.27 -11.47 4.03
N LEU A 100 -9.19 -11.90 4.68
CA LEU A 100 -8.44 -13.08 4.30
C LEU A 100 -7.79 -13.74 5.51
N SER A 101 -7.61 -15.05 5.42
CA SER A 101 -7.00 -15.88 6.45
C SER A 101 -5.94 -16.79 5.82
N TYR A 102 -4.80 -16.87 6.50
CA TYR A 102 -3.65 -17.63 6.06
C TYR A 102 -2.94 -18.26 7.26
N ARG A 103 -2.96 -19.59 7.33
CA ARG A 103 -2.49 -20.36 8.49
C ARG A 103 -3.22 -19.87 9.77
N ASP A 104 -2.46 -19.41 10.75
CA ASP A 104 -2.87 -18.81 12.03
C ASP A 104 -3.04 -17.28 11.97
N GLY A 105 -2.73 -16.65 10.83
CA GLY A 105 -2.88 -15.21 10.62
C GLY A 105 -4.17 -14.85 9.88
N ALA A 106 -4.73 -13.68 10.20
CA ALA A 106 -5.84 -13.12 9.43
C ALA A 106 -5.90 -11.59 9.49
N VAL A 107 -6.50 -10.99 8.46
CA VAL A 107 -6.67 -9.53 8.31
C VAL A 107 -8.03 -9.20 7.71
N VAL A 108 -8.50 -7.99 7.97
CA VAL A 108 -9.68 -7.37 7.35
C VAL A 108 -9.29 -6.11 6.59
N SER A 109 -9.98 -5.81 5.50
CA SER A 109 -9.84 -4.53 4.81
C SER A 109 -10.64 -3.44 5.54
N LEU A 110 -10.00 -2.31 5.77
CA LEU A 110 -10.59 -1.08 6.30
C LEU A 110 -10.53 0.00 5.21
N THR A 111 -11.53 0.87 5.21
CA THR A 111 -11.55 2.11 4.41
C THR A 111 -11.77 3.25 5.38
N ARG A 112 -10.94 4.30 5.30
CA ARG A 112 -11.10 5.51 6.12
C ARG A 112 -12.10 6.46 5.48
N SER A 113 -12.98 7.03 6.30
CA SER A 113 -13.96 8.02 5.88
C SER A 113 -13.43 9.47 5.89
N ASN A 114 -12.20 9.68 6.37
CA ASN A 114 -11.59 11.00 6.62
C ASN A 114 -10.16 11.05 6.03
N LEU A 115 -9.56 12.25 6.06
CA LEU A 115 -8.16 12.47 5.66
C LEU A 115 -7.13 11.81 6.60
N TRP A 116 -7.56 11.23 7.72
CA TRP A 116 -6.71 10.56 8.72
C TRP A 116 -7.31 9.21 9.13
N GLY A 117 -6.48 8.36 9.75
CA GLY A 117 -6.85 7.03 10.22
C GLY A 117 -6.44 5.90 9.28
N ASP A 118 -7.09 4.75 9.42
CA ASP A 118 -6.61 3.46 8.89
C ASP A 118 -7.34 3.04 7.61
N ASP A 119 -6.58 2.73 6.56
CA ASP A 119 -7.08 2.05 5.35
C ASP A 119 -6.24 0.82 4.97
N GLY A 120 -6.76 0.00 4.05
CA GLY A 120 -6.11 -1.22 3.60
C GLY A 120 -6.26 -2.38 4.61
N TYR A 121 -5.33 -3.33 4.60
CA TYR A 121 -5.44 -4.57 5.37
C TYR A 121 -4.88 -4.46 6.78
N TRP A 122 -5.69 -4.78 7.80
CA TRP A 122 -5.30 -4.72 9.22
C TRP A 122 -5.48 -6.06 9.95
N PRO A 123 -4.56 -6.45 10.86
CA PRO A 123 -4.68 -7.67 11.66
C PRO A 123 -5.99 -7.76 12.43
N SER A 124 -6.65 -8.91 12.35
CA SER A 124 -7.91 -9.16 13.05
C SER A 124 -8.04 -10.61 13.48
N LEU A 125 -8.42 -10.81 14.75
CA LEU A 125 -8.78 -12.11 15.30
C LEU A 125 -10.25 -12.49 14.98
N GLU A 126 -11.03 -11.57 14.41
CA GLU A 126 -12.47 -11.76 14.12
C GLU A 126 -12.72 -12.49 12.78
N VAL A 127 -11.69 -12.85 12.02
CA VAL A 127 -11.86 -13.55 10.74
C VAL A 127 -12.11 -15.04 10.99
N VAL A 128 -13.37 -15.38 11.22
CA VAL A 128 -13.84 -16.75 11.37
C VAL A 128 -13.67 -17.48 10.03
N LEU A 129 -12.79 -18.49 10.01
CA LEU A 129 -12.76 -19.47 8.92
C LEU A 129 -14.06 -20.29 8.94
N PRO A 130 -14.57 -20.70 7.75
CA PRO A 130 -15.68 -21.65 7.67
C PRO A 130 -15.42 -22.90 8.54
N GLU A 131 -16.30 -23.12 9.54
CA GLU A 131 -16.21 -24.28 10.45
C GLU A 131 -16.29 -25.60 9.68
N LYS A 132 -17.12 -25.62 8.63
CA LYS A 132 -17.30 -26.77 7.76
C LYS A 132 -16.11 -26.91 6.81
N ARG A 133 -15.47 -28.08 6.85
CA ARG A 133 -14.53 -28.50 5.81
C ARG A 133 -15.30 -28.94 4.57
N GLY A 134 -14.95 -28.34 3.43
CA GLY A 134 -15.49 -28.71 2.13
C GLY A 134 -14.75 -29.90 1.52
N ALA A 135 -15.27 -30.37 0.37
CA ALA A 135 -14.63 -31.41 -0.43
C ALA A 135 -13.15 -31.09 -0.72
N PRO A 136 -12.27 -32.10 -0.88
CA PRO A 136 -10.87 -31.89 -1.24
C PRO A 136 -10.72 -31.20 -2.60
N LEU A 137 -9.63 -30.46 -2.78
CA LEU A 137 -9.21 -29.91 -4.07
C LEU A 137 -8.80 -31.02 -5.04
N THR A 138 -9.36 -30.95 -6.24
CA THR A 138 -9.00 -31.76 -7.40
C THR A 138 -7.62 -31.36 -7.96
N VAL A 139 -7.03 -32.22 -8.79
CA VAL A 139 -5.78 -31.93 -9.50
C VAL A 139 -5.92 -30.69 -10.39
N LYS A 140 -7.06 -30.54 -11.08
CA LYS A 140 -7.35 -29.39 -11.95
C LYS A 140 -7.35 -28.07 -11.17
N GLU A 141 -7.96 -28.04 -9.98
CA GLU A 141 -7.97 -26.85 -9.12
C GLU A 141 -6.57 -26.54 -8.57
N LYS A 142 -5.78 -27.56 -8.19
CA LYS A 142 -4.40 -27.37 -7.74
C LYS A 142 -3.51 -26.76 -8.83
N ILE A 143 -3.69 -27.18 -10.09
CA ILE A 143 -2.97 -26.62 -11.25
C ILE A 143 -3.45 -25.20 -11.56
N LYS A 144 -4.78 -24.96 -11.55
CA LYS A 144 -5.37 -23.62 -11.74
C LYS A 144 -4.85 -22.64 -10.67
N GLY A 145 -4.81 -23.11 -9.42
CA GLY A 145 -4.36 -22.37 -8.25
C GLY A 145 -5.47 -21.65 -7.49
N TRP A 146 -6.75 -21.93 -7.77
CA TRP A 146 -7.87 -21.46 -6.97
C TRP A 146 -9.13 -22.33 -7.09
N ARG A 147 -9.98 -22.29 -6.06
CA ARG A 147 -11.38 -22.76 -6.06
C ARG A 147 -12.28 -21.71 -5.41
N ILE A 148 -13.37 -21.33 -6.08
CA ILE A 148 -14.45 -20.53 -5.49
C ILE A 148 -15.25 -21.45 -4.55
N SER A 149 -15.37 -21.08 -3.28
CA SER A 149 -15.99 -21.93 -2.26
C SER A 149 -16.27 -21.14 -0.99
N GLN A 150 -17.44 -21.38 -0.41
CA GLN A 150 -17.77 -20.93 0.95
C GLN A 150 -17.10 -21.79 2.03
N ASP A 151 -16.75 -23.04 1.73
CA ASP A 151 -16.09 -23.98 2.65
C ASP A 151 -14.57 -24.08 2.37
N VAL A 152 -13.77 -24.26 3.42
CA VAL A 152 -12.32 -24.53 3.28
C VAL A 152 -12.10 -25.99 2.87
N PRO A 153 -11.41 -26.30 1.75
CA PRO A 153 -11.11 -27.67 1.34
C PRO A 153 -10.35 -28.45 2.42
N SER A 154 -10.71 -29.72 2.64
CA SER A 154 -10.08 -30.59 3.64
C SER A 154 -8.58 -30.83 3.42
N ASN A 155 -8.07 -30.70 2.19
CA ASN A 155 -6.67 -30.90 1.82
C ASN A 155 -5.98 -29.61 1.29
N LEU A 156 -6.39 -28.45 1.80
CA LEU A 156 -5.85 -27.15 1.39
C LEU A 156 -4.31 -27.10 1.59
N PRO A 157 -3.50 -26.83 0.54
CA PRO A 157 -2.05 -26.73 0.68
C PRO A 157 -1.62 -25.53 1.52
N GLY A 158 -0.47 -25.65 2.20
CA GLY A 158 0.03 -24.64 3.14
C GLY A 158 0.49 -23.30 2.54
N ASP A 159 0.47 -23.15 1.22
CA ASP A 159 0.69 -21.89 0.47
C ASP A 159 -0.62 -21.22 0.02
N TRP A 160 -1.79 -21.77 0.37
CA TRP A 160 -3.09 -21.22 -0.03
C TRP A 160 -3.72 -20.36 1.05
N VAL A 161 -4.42 -19.32 0.60
CA VAL A 161 -5.10 -18.29 1.36
C VAL A 161 -6.61 -18.48 1.19
N PHE A 162 -7.37 -18.40 2.27
CA PHE A 162 -8.83 -18.22 2.18
C PHE A 162 -9.14 -16.73 2.08
N VAL A 163 -9.93 -16.32 1.09
CA VAL A 163 -10.29 -14.92 0.83
C VAL A 163 -11.80 -14.76 0.73
N LYS A 164 -12.34 -13.65 1.24
CA LYS A 164 -13.73 -13.22 0.98
C LYS A 164 -13.71 -11.85 0.28
N TRP A 165 -14.66 -11.63 -0.62
CA TRP A 165 -15.02 -10.33 -1.17
C TRP A 165 -16.54 -10.12 -1.03
N LYS A 166 -17.05 -8.94 -1.40
CA LYS A 166 -18.45 -8.53 -1.15
C LYS A 166 -19.51 -9.58 -1.51
N ASN A 167 -19.30 -10.32 -2.60
CA ASN A 167 -20.28 -11.26 -3.16
C ASN A 167 -19.74 -12.72 -3.24
N GLY A 168 -18.70 -13.08 -2.50
CA GLY A 168 -18.14 -14.42 -2.63
C GLY A 168 -16.90 -14.73 -1.78
N SER A 169 -16.42 -15.96 -1.93
CA SER A 169 -15.23 -16.46 -1.24
C SER A 169 -14.52 -17.54 -2.05
N ALA A 170 -13.22 -17.69 -1.82
CA ALA A 170 -12.37 -18.64 -2.51
C ALA A 170 -11.19 -19.08 -1.65
N CYS A 171 -10.62 -20.22 -2.01
CA CYS A 171 -9.27 -20.61 -1.62
C CYS A 171 -8.33 -20.43 -2.82
N VAL A 172 -7.21 -19.72 -2.63
CA VAL A 172 -6.30 -19.28 -3.70
C VAL A 172 -4.85 -19.50 -3.27
N SER A 173 -4.00 -20.11 -4.10
CA SER A 173 -2.55 -20.18 -3.88
C SER A 173 -1.96 -18.76 -3.84
N ALA A 174 -1.10 -18.43 -2.87
CA ALA A 174 -0.57 -17.08 -2.69
C ALA A 174 0.02 -16.47 -3.99
N LYS A 175 0.79 -17.27 -4.74
CA LYS A 175 1.38 -16.89 -6.04
C LYS A 175 0.35 -16.59 -7.16
N LYS A 176 -0.92 -16.91 -6.95
CA LYS A 176 -2.02 -16.73 -7.91
C LYS A 176 -3.03 -15.66 -7.48
N LEU A 177 -2.89 -15.01 -6.33
CA LEU A 177 -3.85 -14.00 -5.83
C LEU A 177 -4.17 -12.91 -6.86
N LYS A 178 -3.14 -12.29 -7.47
CA LYS A 178 -3.32 -11.27 -8.51
C LYS A 178 -4.01 -11.83 -9.75
N ASN A 179 -3.53 -12.96 -10.27
CA ASN A 179 -4.08 -13.61 -11.47
C ASN A 179 -5.54 -14.07 -11.26
N PHE A 180 -5.90 -14.54 -10.05
CA PHE A 180 -7.26 -14.86 -9.66
C PHE A 180 -8.16 -13.63 -9.71
N ALA A 181 -7.73 -12.53 -9.11
CA ALA A 181 -8.49 -11.29 -9.09
C ALA A 181 -8.72 -10.71 -10.49
N GLU A 182 -7.70 -10.71 -11.34
CA GLU A 182 -7.77 -10.31 -12.75
C GLU A 182 -8.70 -11.22 -13.57
N THR A 183 -8.59 -12.56 -13.40
CA THR A 183 -9.42 -13.53 -14.15
C THR A 183 -10.90 -13.47 -13.75
N MET A 184 -11.18 -13.04 -12.52
CA MET A 184 -12.53 -12.94 -11.97
C MET A 184 -13.12 -11.53 -12.08
N ASP A 185 -12.40 -10.57 -12.66
CA ASP A 185 -12.77 -9.15 -12.77
C ASP A 185 -13.30 -8.56 -11.45
N LEU A 186 -12.57 -8.83 -10.35
CA LEU A 186 -13.05 -8.44 -9.02
C LEU A 186 -12.88 -6.93 -8.78
N PRO A 187 -13.90 -6.24 -8.24
CA PRO A 187 -13.82 -4.81 -7.97
C PRO A 187 -12.76 -4.50 -6.91
N THR A 188 -11.96 -3.47 -7.16
CA THR A 188 -11.00 -2.95 -6.19
C THR A 188 -11.72 -2.17 -5.09
N ILE A 189 -11.32 -2.40 -3.84
CA ILE A 189 -11.77 -1.67 -2.66
C ILE A 189 -11.01 -0.35 -2.63
N THR A 190 -11.71 0.77 -2.80
CA THR A 190 -11.11 2.10 -2.70
C THR A 190 -10.67 2.38 -1.25
N ARG A 191 -9.42 2.78 -1.07
CA ARG A 191 -8.83 3.15 0.23
C ARG A 191 -9.36 4.49 0.77
N GLU A 192 -9.85 5.35 -0.11
CA GLU A 192 -10.45 6.64 0.20
C GLU A 192 -11.93 6.65 -0.23
N GLY A 193 -12.83 6.96 0.70
CA GLY A 193 -14.26 7.07 0.38
C GLY A 193 -15.14 7.23 1.61
N THR A 194 -16.33 7.80 1.43
CA THR A 194 -17.32 8.02 2.50
C THR A 194 -18.07 6.76 2.94
N GLU A 195 -17.66 5.58 2.46
CA GLU A 195 -18.34 4.32 2.79
C GLU A 195 -17.96 3.79 4.18
N ARG A 196 -18.98 3.29 4.87
CA ARG A 196 -18.94 2.80 6.26
C ARG A 196 -18.00 1.58 6.36
N PRO A 197 -17.42 1.30 7.55
CA PRO A 197 -16.53 0.15 7.73
C PRO A 197 -17.17 -1.16 7.25
N LEU A 198 -16.43 -1.87 6.38
CA LEU A 198 -16.82 -3.13 5.74
C LEU A 198 -17.19 -4.26 6.74
N ARG A 199 -16.90 -4.08 8.04
CA ARG A 199 -17.36 -4.94 9.15
C ARG A 199 -18.86 -5.24 9.13
N LYS A 200 -19.71 -4.40 8.51
CA LYS A 200 -21.15 -4.71 8.36
C LYS A 200 -21.43 -5.83 7.35
N LEU A 201 -20.61 -6.01 6.32
CA LEU A 201 -20.75 -7.07 5.30
C LEU A 201 -20.30 -8.47 5.77
N LEU A 202 -20.03 -8.62 7.07
CA LEU A 202 -19.64 -9.90 7.70
C LEU A 202 -20.74 -10.46 8.61
N ARG A 203 -21.94 -9.86 8.62
CA ARG A 203 -23.07 -10.25 9.49
C ARG A 203 -24.36 -10.61 8.74
N ASP A 204 -24.34 -10.51 7.42
CA ASP A 204 -25.41 -10.88 6.50
C ASP A 204 -24.94 -12.07 5.63
#